data_AF-A0A9Q0SRU8-F1
#
_entry.id   AF-A0A9Q0SRU8-F1
#
_cell.length_a   1.000
_cell.length_b   1.000
_cell.length_c   1.000
_cell.angle_alpha   90.00
_cell.angle_beta   90.00
_cell.angle_gamma   90.00
#
_symmetry.space_group_name_H-M   'P 1'
#
loop_
_entity.id
_entity.type
_entity.pdbx_description
1 polymer ?
#
loop_
_entity_poly.entity_id
_entity_poly.type
_entity_poly.pdbx_seq_one_letter_code
_entity_poly.pdbx_strand_id
1 'polypeptide(L)'
;MSGNDIAHILCAHPCILNRSLENQIILNFNFLVSLLESNDKTIAAVKRYSPILYHKTDIYLKPCVDILEEYGVPQKHIATLVYRSPRSVMMSPNHLRRIVETVREIGCDPLKPHFTTAVMVMGLLSKSGWERRLGVYKSWGWSEEDVLAAFIKEPWCMMTSDDKIMAVMDFLVNNMDCEPSFIAKNPYLLKPGLKTTFIPRASVANFLLSKQLIKTRPNLVTLFFVF
;
A
#
# COMPACT_ATOMS: atom_id res chain seq x y z
N MET A 1 -11.60 22.87 5.47
CA MET A 1 -12.20 21.73 6.20
C MET A 1 -13.60 22.15 6.60
N SER A 2 -14.63 21.37 6.27
CA SER A 2 -16.02 21.76 6.56
C SER A 2 -16.36 21.55 8.05
N GLY A 3 -17.43 22.18 8.54
CA GLY A 3 -17.90 21.95 9.91
C GLY A 3 -18.25 20.48 10.19
N ASN A 4 -18.80 19.78 9.19
CA ASN A 4 -19.10 18.35 9.29
C ASN A 4 -17.82 17.48 9.40
N ASP A 5 -16.76 17.85 8.67
CA ASP A 5 -15.47 17.16 8.79
C ASP A 5 -14.90 17.30 10.21
N ILE A 6 -14.98 18.50 10.78
CA ILE A 6 -14.51 18.78 12.15
C ILE A 6 -15.33 17.95 13.15
N ALA A 7 -16.66 17.99 13.06
CA ALA A 7 -17.53 17.22 13.95
C ALA A 7 -17.20 15.71 13.89
N HIS A 8 -17.02 15.16 12.70
CA HIS A 8 -16.64 13.76 12.53
C HIS A 8 -15.29 13.44 13.19
N ILE A 9 -14.28 14.29 13.02
CA ILE A 9 -12.96 14.12 13.63
C ILE A 9 -13.04 14.15 15.16
N LEU A 10 -13.78 15.12 15.72
CA LEU A 10 -13.94 15.27 17.16
C LEU A 10 -14.65 14.06 17.78
N CYS A 11 -15.69 13.53 17.11
CA CYS A 11 -16.41 12.34 17.57
C CYS A 11 -15.56 11.07 17.45
N ALA A 12 -14.83 10.89 16.35
CA ALA A 12 -13.99 9.71 16.13
C ALA A 12 -12.73 9.71 17.02
N HIS A 13 -12.19 10.89 17.32
CA HIS A 13 -10.96 11.04 18.10
C HIS A 13 -11.05 12.14 19.17
N PRO A 14 -11.83 11.96 20.25
CA PRO A 14 -12.02 12.97 21.28
C PRO A 14 -10.72 13.45 21.94
N CYS A 15 -9.65 12.66 21.90
CA CYS A 15 -8.31 13.01 22.40
C CYS A 15 -7.75 14.32 21.82
N ILE A 16 -8.22 14.74 20.64
CA ILE A 16 -7.83 16.03 20.05
C ILE A 16 -8.25 17.23 20.92
N LEU A 17 -9.35 17.10 21.69
CA LEU A 17 -9.83 18.12 22.61
C LEU A 17 -8.88 18.34 23.80
N ASN A 18 -7.99 17.37 24.07
CA ASN A 18 -6.98 17.46 25.11
C ASN A 18 -5.67 18.11 24.62
N ARG A 19 -5.68 18.80 23.47
CA ARG A 19 -4.51 19.45 22.88
C ARG A 19 -4.75 20.94 22.67
N SER A 20 -3.67 21.71 22.70
CA SER A 20 -3.71 23.13 22.35
C SER A 20 -3.95 23.30 20.85
N LEU A 21 -4.89 24.18 20.51
CA LEU A 21 -5.16 24.56 19.14
C LEU A 21 -3.95 25.25 18.51
N GLU A 22 -3.43 26.26 19.19
CA GLU A 22 -2.34 27.13 18.72
C GLU A 22 -1.00 26.41 18.76
N ASN A 23 -0.67 25.76 19.88
CA ASN A 23 0.65 25.21 20.12
C ASN A 23 0.81 23.77 19.63
N GLN A 24 -0.22 23.17 19.02
CA GLN A 24 -0.10 21.82 18.51
C GLN A 24 -0.92 21.57 17.25
N ILE A 25 -2.25 21.73 17.28
CA ILE A 25 -3.09 21.36 16.12
C ILE A 25 -2.73 22.22 14.90
N ILE A 26 -2.63 23.53 15.05
CA ILE A 26 -2.26 24.47 13.99
C ILE A 26 -0.83 24.22 13.52
N LEU A 27 0.12 24.00 14.43
CA LEU A 27 1.52 23.70 14.07
C LEU A 27 1.64 22.41 13.25
N ASN A 28 0.97 21.33 13.68
CA ASN A 28 0.93 20.07 12.94
C ASN A 28 0.29 20.24 11.57
N PHE A 29 -0.81 20.99 11.48
CA PHE A 29 -1.47 21.25 10.21
C PHE A 29 -0.57 22.04 9.26
N ASN A 30 0.09 23.09 9.74
CA ASN A 30 1.01 23.90 8.93
C ASN A 30 2.22 23.10 8.45
N PHE A 31 2.77 22.23 9.29
CA PHE A 31 3.82 21.29 8.88
C PHE A 31 3.36 20.41 7.72
N LEU A 32 2.16 19.83 7.81
CA LEU A 32 1.60 19.01 6.73
C LEU A 32 1.35 19.82 5.45
N VAL A 33 0.88 21.07 5.55
CA VAL A 33 0.74 21.96 4.39
C VAL A 33 2.08 22.20 3.71
N SER A 34 3.13 22.45 4.48
CA SER A 34 4.49 22.61 3.95
C SER A 34 4.98 21.34 3.26
N LEU A 35 4.73 20.16 3.84
CA LEU A 35 5.19 18.88 3.28
C LEU A 35 4.40 18.44 2.04
N LEU A 36 3.09 18.71 2.00
CA LEU A 36 2.19 18.26 0.92
C LEU A 36 1.99 19.32 -0.18
N GLU A 37 2.44 20.55 0.08
CA GLU A 37 2.32 21.73 -0.78
C GLU A 37 0.87 21.99 -1.22
N SER A 38 -0.12 21.64 -0.38
CA SER A 38 -1.54 21.75 -0.72
C SER A 38 -2.46 21.60 0.51
N ASN A 39 -3.29 22.61 0.75
CA ASN A 39 -4.32 22.55 1.79
C ASN A 39 -5.31 21.41 1.58
N ASP A 40 -5.75 21.17 0.33
CA ASP A 40 -6.71 20.10 0.02
C ASP A 40 -6.12 18.71 0.27
N LYS A 41 -4.86 18.49 -0.11
CA LYS A 41 -4.16 17.24 0.20
C LYS A 41 -4.00 17.07 1.72
N THR A 42 -3.68 18.14 2.44
CA THR A 42 -3.57 18.11 3.91
C THR A 42 -4.90 17.74 4.55
N ILE A 43 -6.00 18.38 4.15
CA ILE A 43 -7.34 18.06 4.69
C ILE A 43 -7.68 16.59 4.40
N ALA A 44 -7.42 16.11 3.19
CA ALA A 44 -7.66 14.70 2.84
C ALA A 44 -6.79 13.73 3.67
N ALA A 45 -5.52 14.05 3.93
CA ALA A 45 -4.64 13.26 4.79
C ALA A 45 -5.12 13.23 6.24
N VAL A 46 -5.51 14.38 6.80
CA VAL A 46 -6.09 14.52 8.15
C VAL A 46 -7.39 13.73 8.29
N LYS A 47 -8.26 13.77 7.28
CA LYS A 47 -9.49 12.97 7.27
C LYS A 47 -9.21 11.46 7.23
N ARG A 48 -8.13 11.05 6.56
CA ARG A 48 -7.71 9.65 6.49
C ARG A 48 -7.10 9.16 7.80
N TYR A 49 -6.38 10.01 8.54
CA TYR A 49 -5.81 9.68 9.83
C TYR A 49 -5.67 10.92 10.71
N SER A 50 -6.75 11.27 11.41
CA SER A 50 -6.82 12.46 12.26
C SER A 50 -5.86 12.49 13.46
N PRO A 51 -5.38 11.33 14.00
CA PRO A 51 -4.37 11.35 15.06
C PRO A 51 -3.09 12.10 14.73
N ILE A 52 -2.78 12.29 13.44
CA ILE A 52 -1.64 13.10 13.01
C ILE A 52 -1.68 14.54 13.54
N LEU A 53 -2.86 15.07 13.90
CA LEU A 53 -3.01 16.43 14.44
C LEU A 53 -2.78 16.54 15.95
N TYR A 54 -2.92 15.45 16.72
CA TYR A 54 -2.85 15.50 18.19
C TYR A 54 -1.72 14.66 18.81
N HIS A 55 -0.95 13.94 17.99
CA HIS A 55 0.38 13.47 18.37
C HIS A 55 1.42 14.56 18.14
N LYS A 56 2.50 14.58 18.94
CA LYS A 56 3.55 15.60 18.80
C LYS A 56 4.35 15.35 17.52
N THR A 57 4.28 16.28 16.56
CA THR A 57 4.98 16.17 15.26
C THR A 57 6.48 15.98 15.43
N ASP A 58 7.09 16.72 16.35
CA ASP A 58 8.53 16.67 16.61
C ASP A 58 9.02 15.34 17.19
N ILE A 59 8.11 14.50 17.69
CA ILE A 59 8.44 13.18 18.25
C ILE A 59 8.25 12.07 17.22
N TYR A 60 7.27 12.20 16.32
CA TYR A 60 6.87 11.12 15.41
C TYR A 60 7.09 11.51 13.96
N LEU A 61 6.24 12.38 13.42
CA LEU A 61 6.19 12.66 11.99
C LEU A 61 7.48 13.28 11.46
N LYS A 62 7.99 14.34 12.11
CA LYS A 62 9.18 15.05 11.64
C LYS A 62 10.42 14.15 11.65
N PRO A 63 10.77 13.45 12.76
CA PRO A 63 11.85 12.47 12.72
C PRO A 63 11.67 11.36 11.68
N CYS A 64 10.43 10.93 11.41
CA CYS A 64 10.16 9.94 10.37
C CYS A 64 10.45 10.49 8.96
N VAL A 65 10.10 11.75 8.69
CA VAL A 65 10.45 12.44 7.45
C VAL A 65 11.95 12.59 7.33
N ASP A 66 12.63 13.09 8.37
CA ASP A 66 14.08 13.28 8.39
C ASP A 66 14.84 11.96 8.11
N ILE A 67 14.38 10.84 8.69
CA ILE A 67 14.96 9.51 8.41
C ILE A 67 14.76 9.12 6.94
N LEU A 68 13.57 9.32 6.36
CA LEU A 68 13.36 8.97 4.96
C LEU A 68 14.27 9.79 4.04
N GLU A 69 14.47 11.08 4.34
CA GLU A 69 15.41 11.94 3.61
C GLU A 69 16.87 11.50 3.78
N GLU A 70 17.27 11.12 5.01
CA GLU A 70 18.60 10.59 5.33
C GLU A 70 18.95 9.37 4.46
N TYR A 71 17.97 8.50 4.20
CA TYR A 71 18.14 7.32 3.33
C TYR A 71 17.93 7.63 1.84
N GLY A 72 17.85 8.90 1.46
CA GLY A 72 17.81 9.37 0.08
C GLY A 72 16.44 9.27 -0.58
N VAL A 73 15.35 9.12 0.19
CA VAL A 73 14.00 9.11 -0.37
C VAL A 73 13.63 10.52 -0.85
N PRO A 74 13.24 10.71 -2.13
CA PRO A 74 12.82 12.01 -2.63
C PRO A 74 11.61 12.57 -1.88
N GLN A 75 11.63 13.87 -1.58
CA GLN A 75 10.54 14.60 -0.92
C GLN A 75 9.15 14.31 -1.54
N LYS A 76 9.05 14.29 -2.88
CA LYS A 76 7.79 13.94 -3.58
C LYS A 76 7.22 12.56 -3.20
N HIS A 77 8.08 11.57 -2.92
CA HIS A 77 7.68 10.23 -2.52
C HIS A 77 7.28 10.19 -1.04
N ILE A 78 7.99 10.92 -0.18
CA ILE A 78 7.60 11.13 1.22
C ILE A 78 6.23 11.82 1.30
N ALA A 79 6.03 12.92 0.59
CA ALA A 79 4.76 13.62 0.51
C ALA A 79 3.62 12.70 0.02
N THR A 80 3.89 11.86 -0.98
CA THR A 80 2.91 10.86 -1.46
C THR A 80 2.57 9.83 -0.39
N LEU A 81 3.57 9.36 0.37
CA LEU A 81 3.39 8.43 1.48
C LEU A 81 2.53 9.05 2.59
N VAL A 82 2.88 10.26 3.05
CA VAL A 82 2.12 10.98 4.10
C VAL A 82 0.69 11.28 3.64
N TYR A 83 0.52 11.67 2.38
CA TYR A 83 -0.81 11.86 1.81
C TYR A 83 -1.61 10.56 1.83
N ARG A 84 -1.10 9.48 1.23
CA ARG A 84 -1.87 8.23 1.02
C ARG A 84 -2.04 7.39 2.28
N SER A 85 -1.06 7.41 3.19
CA SER A 85 -1.04 6.61 4.41
C SER A 85 -0.36 7.38 5.55
N PRO A 86 -1.01 8.41 6.12
CA PRO A 86 -0.38 9.20 7.17
C PRO A 86 -0.02 8.36 8.41
N ARG A 87 -0.78 7.29 8.68
CA ARG A 87 -0.50 6.34 9.78
C ARG A 87 0.87 5.67 9.66
N SER A 88 1.38 5.40 8.46
CA SER A 88 2.66 4.68 8.30
C SER A 88 3.89 5.52 8.61
N VAL A 89 3.75 6.82 8.86
CA VAL A 89 4.84 7.69 9.34
C VAL A 89 4.58 8.16 10.79
N MET A 90 3.70 7.46 11.50
CA MET A 90 3.32 7.75 12.89
C MET A 90 3.77 6.59 13.80
N MET A 91 5.05 6.23 13.69
CA MET A 91 5.71 5.19 14.48
C MET A 91 6.95 5.74 15.16
N SER A 92 7.59 4.94 16.03
CA SER A 92 8.84 5.38 16.64
C SER A 92 9.94 5.49 15.58
N PRO A 93 10.83 6.50 15.67
CA PRO A 93 11.92 6.68 14.71
C PRO A 93 12.84 5.46 14.60
N ASN A 94 13.11 4.79 15.73
CA ASN A 94 13.90 3.56 15.78
C ASN A 94 13.22 2.40 15.02
N HIS A 95 11.89 2.30 15.09
CA HIS A 95 11.15 1.28 14.35
C HIS A 95 11.18 1.56 12.85
N LEU A 96 10.97 2.82 12.46
CA LEU A 96 11.05 3.22 11.06
C LEU A 96 12.44 2.94 10.49
N ARG A 97 13.51 3.31 11.20
CA ARG A 97 14.89 3.07 10.76
C ARG A 97 15.13 1.61 10.41
N ARG A 98 14.72 0.69 11.30
CA ARG A 98 14.81 -0.76 11.06
C ARG A 98 14.06 -1.19 9.81
N ILE A 99 12.84 -0.66 9.60
CA ILE A 99 12.05 -0.96 8.39
C ILE A 99 12.77 -0.45 7.14
N VAL A 100 13.25 0.79 7.15
CA VAL A 100 13.93 1.41 6.01
C VAL A 100 15.21 0.64 5.67
N GLU A 101 15.97 0.20 6.67
CA GLU A 101 17.14 -0.68 6.51
C GLU A 101 16.74 -2.01 5.87
N THR A 102 15.74 -2.71 6.42
CA THR A 102 15.26 -3.98 5.85
C THR A 102 14.77 -3.81 4.41
N VAL A 103 14.00 -2.76 4.11
CA VAL A 103 13.49 -2.49 2.75
C VAL A 103 14.64 -2.24 1.77
N ARG A 104 15.71 -1.59 2.21
CA ARG A 104 16.92 -1.37 1.40
C ARG A 104 17.71 -2.67 1.21
N GLU A 105 17.87 -3.47 2.26
CA GLU A 105 18.60 -4.74 2.23
C GLU A 105 17.97 -5.77 1.28
N ILE A 106 16.63 -5.83 1.22
CA ILE A 106 15.93 -6.69 0.27
C ILE A 106 15.98 -6.18 -1.18
N GLY A 107 16.58 -5.00 -1.44
CA GLY A 107 16.84 -4.50 -2.78
C GLY A 107 15.85 -3.48 -3.33
N CYS A 108 15.00 -2.86 -2.49
CA CYS A 108 14.18 -1.74 -2.93
C CYS A 108 15.03 -0.45 -3.06
N ASP A 109 14.93 0.23 -4.20
CA ASP A 109 15.64 1.49 -4.47
C ASP A 109 14.90 2.71 -3.86
N PRO A 110 15.51 3.45 -2.90
CA PRO A 110 14.93 4.65 -2.27
C PRO A 110 14.44 5.73 -3.24
N LEU A 111 15.00 5.78 -4.45
CA LEU A 111 14.62 6.74 -5.48
C LEU A 111 13.33 6.37 -6.22
N LYS A 112 12.80 5.16 -6.00
CA LYS A 112 11.57 4.67 -6.64
C LYS A 112 10.37 4.80 -5.72
N PRO A 113 9.16 5.04 -6.28
CA PRO A 113 7.93 5.15 -5.48
C PRO A 113 7.60 3.85 -4.72
N HIS A 114 7.99 2.68 -5.24
CA HIS A 114 7.77 1.39 -4.59
C HIS A 114 8.48 1.29 -3.23
N PHE A 115 9.59 1.99 -3.01
CA PHE A 115 10.29 2.00 -1.72
C PHE A 115 9.39 2.50 -0.59
N THR A 116 8.78 3.67 -0.76
CA THR A 116 7.86 4.23 0.25
C THR A 116 6.62 3.35 0.45
N THR A 117 6.20 2.62 -0.59
CA THR A 117 5.11 1.65 -0.48
C THR A 117 5.55 0.42 0.33
N ALA A 118 6.77 -0.08 0.13
CA ALA A 118 7.31 -1.18 0.91
C ALA A 118 7.49 -0.80 2.40
N VAL A 119 8.02 0.39 2.68
CA VAL A 119 8.11 0.96 4.04
C VAL A 119 6.72 1.04 4.68
N MET A 120 5.73 1.53 3.94
CA MET A 120 4.34 1.59 4.39
C MET A 120 3.79 0.20 4.75
N VAL A 121 3.97 -0.78 3.86
CA VAL A 121 3.46 -2.13 4.10
C VAL A 121 4.12 -2.77 5.31
N MET A 122 5.45 -2.70 5.44
CA MET A 122 6.16 -3.25 6.60
C MET A 122 5.84 -2.51 7.90
N GLY A 123 5.55 -1.21 7.85
CA GLY A 123 5.15 -0.42 9.01
C GLY A 123 3.71 -0.68 9.48
N LEU A 124 2.83 -1.12 8.59
CA LEU A 124 1.43 -1.42 8.91
C LEU A 124 1.17 -2.91 9.16
N LEU A 125 1.97 -3.79 8.57
CA LEU A 125 1.79 -5.24 8.68
C LEU A 125 2.53 -5.78 9.91
N SER A 126 1.78 -6.37 10.83
CA SER A 126 2.36 -7.13 11.95
C SER A 126 3.20 -8.30 11.45
N LYS A 127 4.21 -8.71 12.22
CA LYS A 127 5.04 -9.91 11.93
C LYS A 127 4.19 -11.17 11.66
N SER A 128 3.22 -11.47 12.52
CA SER A 128 2.31 -12.62 12.33
C SER A 128 1.50 -12.50 11.04
N GLY A 129 1.12 -11.27 10.68
CA GLY A 129 0.50 -10.96 9.41
C GLY A 129 1.40 -11.27 8.22
N TRP A 130 2.66 -10.87 8.28
CA TRP A 130 3.65 -11.19 7.25
C TRP A 130 3.82 -12.72 7.08
N GLU A 131 4.04 -13.44 8.18
CA GLU A 131 4.21 -14.90 8.20
C GLU A 131 2.97 -15.62 7.65
N ARG A 132 1.77 -15.14 8.01
CA ARG A 132 0.51 -15.67 7.50
C ARG A 132 0.40 -15.49 5.98
N ARG A 133 0.71 -14.30 5.45
CA ARG A 133 0.70 -14.05 3.99
C ARG A 133 1.73 -14.89 3.26
N LEU A 134 2.93 -15.02 3.82
CA LEU A 134 3.97 -15.91 3.31
C LEU A 134 3.47 -17.36 3.20
N GLY A 135 2.78 -17.86 4.24
CA GLY A 135 2.19 -19.20 4.24
C GLY A 135 1.15 -19.41 3.14
N VAL A 136 0.30 -18.41 2.89
CA VAL A 136 -0.70 -18.46 1.80
C VAL A 136 -0.02 -18.55 0.43
N TYR A 137 1.02 -17.75 0.17
CA TYR A 137 1.74 -17.86 -1.11
C TYR A 137 2.49 -19.20 -1.25
N LYS A 138 3.10 -19.69 -0.16
CA LYS A 138 3.77 -21.00 -0.14
C LYS A 138 2.81 -22.15 -0.42
N SER A 139 1.55 -22.09 0.01
CA SER A 139 0.55 -23.13 -0.33
C SER A 139 0.20 -23.18 -1.81
N TRP A 140 0.52 -22.13 -2.58
CA TRP A 140 0.41 -22.10 -4.04
C TRP A 140 1.74 -22.38 -4.76
N GLY A 141 2.74 -22.89 -4.03
CA GLY A 141 4.02 -23.32 -4.60
C GLY A 141 5.05 -22.19 -4.80
N TRP A 142 4.83 -20.99 -4.25
CA TRP A 142 5.86 -19.95 -4.26
C TRP A 142 6.95 -20.26 -3.24
N SER A 143 8.21 -20.02 -3.61
CA SER A 143 9.29 -19.99 -2.62
C SER A 143 9.25 -18.71 -1.78
N GLU A 144 10.09 -18.62 -0.75
CA GLU A 144 10.23 -17.37 0.01
C GLU A 144 10.84 -16.26 -0.85
N GLU A 145 11.80 -16.63 -1.70
CA GLU A 145 12.45 -15.75 -2.67
C GLU A 145 11.44 -15.23 -3.71
N ASP A 146 10.50 -16.07 -4.16
CA ASP A 146 9.41 -15.65 -5.04
C ASP A 146 8.53 -14.59 -4.39
N VAL A 147 8.16 -14.78 -3.11
CA VAL A 147 7.36 -13.81 -2.35
C VAL A 147 8.11 -12.50 -2.17
N LEU A 148 9.40 -12.55 -1.84
CA LEU A 148 10.23 -11.35 -1.72
C LEU A 148 10.37 -10.62 -3.06
N ALA A 149 10.63 -11.33 -4.16
CA ALA A 149 10.70 -10.75 -5.49
C ALA A 149 9.36 -10.13 -5.93
N ALA A 150 8.24 -10.76 -5.58
CA ALA A 150 6.90 -10.22 -5.78
C ALA A 150 6.66 -8.96 -4.95
N PHE A 151 7.06 -8.97 -3.67
CA PHE A 151 6.92 -7.83 -2.76
C PHE A 151 7.72 -6.61 -3.23
N ILE A 152 8.96 -6.79 -3.70
CA ILE A 152 9.79 -5.68 -4.22
C ILE A 152 9.11 -5.01 -5.43
N LYS A 153 8.46 -5.80 -6.29
CA LYS A 153 7.74 -5.29 -7.47
C LYS A 153 6.41 -4.63 -7.12
N GLU A 154 5.60 -5.25 -6.28
CA GLU A 154 4.28 -4.74 -5.89
C GLU A 154 4.04 -5.02 -4.40
N PRO A 155 4.47 -4.14 -3.48
CA PRO A 155 4.38 -4.39 -2.04
C PRO A 155 2.96 -4.65 -1.53
N TRP A 156 1.94 -4.11 -2.22
CA TRP A 156 0.53 -4.30 -1.90
C TRP A 156 0.08 -5.77 -1.96
N CYS A 157 0.84 -6.66 -2.61
CA CYS A 157 0.55 -8.10 -2.58
C CYS A 157 0.51 -8.63 -1.13
N MET A 158 1.31 -8.08 -0.22
CA MET A 158 1.34 -8.49 1.20
C MET A 158 0.24 -7.85 2.06
N MET A 159 -0.46 -6.84 1.52
CA MET A 159 -1.64 -6.22 2.16
C MET A 159 -2.96 -6.82 1.66
N THR A 160 -2.90 -7.67 0.64
CA THR A 160 -4.10 -8.34 0.12
C THR A 160 -4.57 -9.39 1.13
N SER A 161 -5.88 -9.43 1.39
CA SER A 161 -6.46 -10.42 2.31
C SER A 161 -6.27 -11.83 1.79
N ASP A 162 -6.03 -12.78 2.70
CA ASP A 162 -5.90 -14.21 2.40
C ASP A 162 -7.01 -14.74 1.48
N ASP A 163 -8.29 -14.48 1.79
CA ASP A 163 -9.43 -14.96 1.00
C ASP A 163 -9.38 -14.48 -0.46
N LYS A 164 -8.92 -13.25 -0.65
CA LYS A 164 -8.74 -12.68 -1.99
C LYS A 164 -7.57 -13.33 -2.71
N ILE A 165 -6.44 -13.55 -2.03
CA ILE A 165 -5.30 -14.25 -2.61
C ILE A 165 -5.73 -15.66 -3.03
N MET A 166 -6.35 -16.42 -2.13
CA MET A 166 -6.85 -17.77 -2.40
C MET A 166 -7.79 -17.81 -3.60
N ALA A 167 -8.80 -16.92 -3.65
CA ALA A 167 -9.78 -16.92 -4.72
C ALA A 167 -9.21 -16.49 -6.08
N VAL A 168 -8.26 -15.53 -6.09
CA VAL A 168 -7.60 -15.11 -7.33
C VAL A 168 -6.61 -16.16 -7.81
N MET A 169 -5.86 -16.78 -6.90
CA MET A 169 -4.93 -17.86 -7.24
C MET A 169 -5.67 -19.09 -7.78
N ASP A 170 -6.76 -19.52 -7.12
CA ASP A 170 -7.63 -20.60 -7.61
C ASP A 170 -8.14 -20.32 -9.02
N PHE A 171 -8.64 -19.11 -9.25
CA PHE A 171 -9.11 -18.72 -10.58
C PHE A 171 -8.00 -18.73 -11.63
N LEU A 172 -6.84 -18.16 -11.32
CA LEU A 172 -5.74 -18.07 -12.30
C LEU A 172 -5.13 -19.44 -12.58
N VAL A 173 -4.86 -20.23 -11.53
CA VAL A 173 -4.21 -21.53 -11.67
C VAL A 173 -5.17 -22.57 -12.24
N ASN A 174 -6.36 -22.71 -11.64
CA ASN A 174 -7.27 -23.83 -11.95
C ASN A 174 -8.27 -23.52 -13.07
N ASN A 175 -8.66 -22.25 -13.30
CA ASN A 175 -9.61 -21.90 -14.37
C ASN A 175 -8.95 -21.29 -15.61
N MET A 176 -7.74 -20.72 -15.46
CA MET A 176 -7.02 -20.05 -16.55
C MET A 176 -5.72 -20.74 -16.96
N ASP A 177 -5.41 -21.89 -16.36
CA ASP A 177 -4.21 -22.70 -16.62
C ASP A 177 -2.91 -21.89 -16.46
N CYS A 178 -2.86 -21.03 -15.44
CA CYS A 178 -1.70 -20.17 -15.17
C CYS A 178 -0.74 -20.84 -14.19
N GLU A 179 0.52 -20.97 -14.60
CA GLU A 179 1.60 -21.41 -13.71
C GLU A 179 1.76 -20.46 -12.52
N PRO A 180 1.78 -20.95 -11.26
CA PRO A 180 1.97 -20.10 -10.09
C PRO A 180 3.23 -19.23 -10.14
N SER A 181 4.32 -19.75 -10.73
CA SER A 181 5.58 -19.01 -10.91
C SER A 181 5.45 -17.83 -11.90
N PHE A 182 4.51 -17.90 -12.85
CA PHE A 182 4.19 -16.76 -13.71
C PHE A 182 3.50 -15.65 -12.90
N ILE A 183 2.61 -16.01 -11.98
CA ILE A 183 1.94 -15.06 -11.08
C ILE A 183 2.96 -14.41 -10.14
N ALA A 184 3.90 -15.18 -9.58
CA ALA A 184 4.99 -14.67 -8.74
C ALA A 184 5.81 -13.57 -9.45
N LYS A 185 6.08 -13.78 -10.74
CA LYS A 185 6.81 -12.79 -11.57
C LYS A 185 5.96 -11.56 -11.91
N ASN A 186 4.63 -11.66 -11.79
CA ASN A 186 3.63 -10.65 -12.17
C ASN A 186 2.61 -10.39 -11.02
N PRO A 187 3.05 -9.93 -9.84
CA PRO A 187 2.21 -9.81 -8.64
C PRO A 187 1.05 -8.81 -8.79
N TYR A 188 1.09 -7.92 -9.78
CA TYR A 188 -0.02 -7.03 -10.13
C TYR A 188 -1.29 -7.78 -10.51
N LEU A 189 -1.20 -9.05 -10.92
CA LEU A 189 -2.35 -9.93 -11.15
C LEU A 189 -3.16 -10.22 -9.87
N LEU A 190 -2.64 -9.93 -8.67
CA LEU A 190 -3.41 -10.09 -7.43
C LEU A 190 -4.30 -8.88 -7.12
N LYS A 191 -4.12 -7.78 -7.87
CA LYS A 191 -4.79 -6.49 -7.59
C LYS A 191 -6.25 -6.43 -8.04
N PRO A 192 -6.64 -6.85 -9.26
CA PRO A 192 -8.02 -6.70 -9.72
C PRO A 192 -9.03 -7.50 -8.88
N GLY A 193 -10.30 -7.14 -8.97
CA GLY A 193 -11.36 -7.88 -8.29
C GLY A 193 -11.78 -9.12 -9.08
N LEU A 194 -11.95 -10.26 -8.40
CA LEU A 194 -12.37 -11.52 -9.02
C LEU A 194 -13.69 -11.37 -9.78
N LYS A 195 -14.75 -10.92 -9.09
CA LYS A 195 -16.09 -10.77 -9.67
C LYS A 195 -16.22 -9.59 -10.62
N THR A 196 -15.44 -8.53 -10.40
CA THR A 196 -15.55 -7.27 -11.16
C THR A 196 -14.68 -7.24 -12.41
N THR A 197 -13.62 -8.05 -12.48
CA THR A 197 -12.61 -7.95 -13.53
C THR A 197 -12.24 -9.31 -14.11
N PHE A 198 -11.84 -10.27 -13.28
CA PHE A 198 -11.38 -11.58 -13.76
C PHE A 198 -12.48 -12.35 -14.48
N ILE A 199 -13.61 -12.60 -13.78
CA ILE A 199 -14.71 -13.39 -14.35
C ILE A 199 -15.29 -12.75 -15.62
N PRO A 200 -15.63 -11.44 -15.65
CA PRO A 200 -16.19 -10.82 -16.86
C PRO A 200 -15.24 -10.88 -18.05
N ARG A 201 -13.95 -10.55 -17.86
CA ARG A 201 -12.98 -10.51 -18.97
C ARG A 201 -12.63 -11.90 -19.49
N ALA A 202 -12.50 -12.89 -18.60
CA ALA A 202 -12.32 -14.28 -19.01
C ALA A 202 -13.52 -14.80 -19.80
N SER A 203 -14.74 -14.45 -19.37
CA SER A 203 -15.97 -14.84 -20.08
C SER A 203 -16.00 -14.29 -21.50
N VAL A 204 -15.64 -13.01 -21.69
CA VAL A 204 -15.52 -12.40 -23.02
C VAL A 204 -14.45 -13.12 -23.86
N ALA A 205 -13.25 -13.35 -23.31
CA ALA A 205 -12.19 -14.04 -24.05
C ALA A 205 -12.59 -15.46 -24.47
N ASN A 206 -13.23 -16.22 -23.57
CA ASN A 206 -13.72 -17.56 -23.86
C ASN A 206 -14.86 -17.54 -24.88
N PHE A 207 -15.76 -16.56 -24.82
CA PHE A 207 -16.81 -16.37 -25.83
C PHE A 207 -16.19 -16.12 -27.22
N LEU A 208 -15.21 -15.21 -27.33
CA LEU A 208 -14.53 -14.93 -28.60
C LEU A 208 -13.81 -16.15 -29.18
N LEU A 209 -13.18 -16.96 -28.33
CA LEU A 209 -12.57 -18.25 -28.71
C LEU A 209 -13.65 -19.22 -29.23
N SER A 210 -14.77 -19.34 -28.52
CA SER A 210 -15.88 -20.23 -28.93
C SER A 210 -16.51 -19.86 -30.27
N LYS A 211 -16.48 -18.56 -30.61
CA LYS A 211 -16.94 -18.03 -31.90
C LYS A 211 -15.85 -17.99 -32.97
N GLN A 212 -14.65 -18.48 -32.66
CA GLN A 212 -13.49 -18.50 -33.55
C GLN A 212 -13.11 -17.09 -34.07
N LEU A 213 -13.47 -16.04 -33.33
CA LEU A 213 -13.12 -14.65 -33.68
C LEU A 213 -11.66 -14.33 -33.31
N ILE A 214 -11.08 -15.12 -32.41
CA ILE A 214 -9.65 -15.10 -32.07
C ILE A 214 -9.12 -16.53 -32.08
N LYS A 215 -7.84 -16.69 -32.45
CA LYS A 215 -7.16 -18.00 -32.50
C LYS A 215 -6.65 -18.44 -31.13
N THR A 216 -6.20 -17.49 -30.32
CA THR A 216 -5.60 -17.74 -29.00
C THR A 216 -6.06 -16.69 -28.01
N ARG A 217 -6.05 -17.04 -26.71
CA ARG A 217 -6.36 -16.12 -25.62
C ARG A 217 -5.28 -15.02 -25.54
N PRO A 218 -5.63 -13.75 -25.27
CA PRO A 218 -4.64 -12.74 -24.90
C PRO A 218 -3.83 -13.17 -23.69
N ASN A 219 -2.59 -12.69 -23.56
CA ASN A 219 -1.80 -12.96 -22.37
C ASN A 219 -2.52 -12.41 -21.11
N LEU A 220 -2.34 -13.07 -19.98
CA LEU A 220 -3.13 -12.79 -18.76
C LEU A 220 -2.87 -11.39 -18.20
N VAL A 221 -1.65 -10.85 -18.37
CA VAL A 221 -1.33 -9.49 -17.98
C VAL A 221 -2.16 -8.50 -18.80
N THR A 222 -2.17 -8.60 -20.12
CA THR A 222 -3.03 -7.77 -20.98
C THR A 222 -4.51 -7.97 -20.70
N LEU A 223 -4.94 -9.21 -20.42
CA LEU A 223 -6.35 -9.50 -20.17
C LEU A 223 -6.84 -8.87 -18.86
N PHE A 224 -6.06 -8.96 -17.78
CA PHE A 224 -6.52 -8.59 -16.44
C PHE A 224 -5.91 -7.31 -15.87
N PHE A 225 -4.82 -6.84 -16.44
CA PHE A 225 -4.11 -5.65 -16.02
C PHE A 225 -3.99 -4.66 -17.19
N VAL A 226 -4.89 -3.68 -17.23
CA VAL A 226 -4.92 -2.60 -18.24
C VAL A 226 -4.89 -1.28 -17.48
N PHE A 227 -3.98 -0.40 -17.88
CA PHE A 227 -3.78 0.94 -17.30
C PHE A 227 -5.00 1.85 -17.50
#